data_AF-A0AAU5PVJ9-F1
#
_entry.id   AF-A0AAU5PVJ9-F1
#
_cell.length_a   1.000
_cell.length_b   1.000
_cell.length_c   1.000
_cell.angle_alpha   90.00
_cell.angle_beta   90.00
_cell.angle_gamma   90.00
#
_symmetry.space_group_name_H-M   'P 1'
#
loop_
_entity.id
_entity.type
_entity.pdbx_description
1 polymer ?
#
loop_
_entity_poly.entity_id
_entity_poly.type
_entity_poly.pdbx_seq_one_letter_code
_entity_poly.pdbx_strand_id
1 'polypeptide(L)'
;MADGLQTVKNWILERHPERDDIAADLDLIENRLIDSLSFVEFVFLLEQESGTAIQMETLEVESIRTLGAIEQHFFKTPVEAQA
;
A
#
# COMPACT_ATOMS: atom_id res chain seq x y z
N MET A 1 -5.56 -11.11 9.85
CA MET A 1 -6.31 -10.90 8.59
C MET A 1 -5.82 -9.57 8.06
N ALA A 2 -5.33 -9.50 6.82
CA ALA A 2 -4.70 -8.30 6.27
C ALA A 2 -5.77 -7.26 5.89
N ASP A 3 -6.54 -6.80 6.88
CA ASP A 3 -7.64 -5.84 6.73
C ASP A 3 -7.12 -4.54 6.10
N GLY A 4 -5.96 -4.06 6.56
CA GLY A 4 -5.33 -2.85 6.02
C GLY A 4 -4.96 -2.94 4.53
N LEU A 5 -4.52 -4.10 4.06
CA LEU A 5 -4.24 -4.28 2.63
C LEU A 5 -5.53 -4.28 1.79
N GLN A 6 -6.62 -4.85 2.31
CA GLN A 6 -7.92 -4.78 1.66
C GLN A 6 -8.45 -3.35 1.61
N THR A 7 -8.29 -2.57 2.68
CA THR A 7 -8.67 -1.15 2.70
C THR A 7 -7.93 -0.38 1.61
N VAL A 8 -6.61 -0.57 1.51
CA VAL A 8 -5.78 0.05 0.48
C VAL A 8 -6.23 -0.36 -0.92
N LYS A 9 -6.48 -1.66 -1.14
CA LYS A 9 -6.95 -2.18 -2.42
C LYS A 9 -8.29 -1.55 -2.83
N ASN A 10 -9.25 -1.50 -1.91
CA ASN A 10 -10.56 -0.91 -2.16
C ASN A 10 -10.44 0.58 -2.49
N TRP A 11 -9.62 1.32 -1.75
CA TRP A 11 -9.39 2.74 -2.00
C TRP A 11 -8.86 3.01 -3.42
N ILE A 12 -8.01 2.13 -3.95
CA ILE A 12 -7.54 2.24 -5.35
C ILE A 12 -8.67 1.89 -6.32
N LEU A 13 -9.42 0.80 -6.08
CA LEU A 13 -10.54 0.39 -6.94
C LEU A 13 -11.64 1.46 -7.04
N GLU A 14 -11.95 2.17 -5.96
CA GLU A 14 -12.92 3.27 -5.97
C GLU A 14 -12.49 4.43 -6.88
N ARG A 15 -11.18 4.64 -7.06
CA ARG A 15 -10.64 5.66 -7.97
C ARG A 15 -10.56 5.18 -9.41
N HIS A 16 -10.49 3.88 -9.62
CA HIS A 16 -10.34 3.24 -10.93
C HIS A 16 -11.53 2.32 -11.21
N PRO A 17 -12.74 2.86 -11.43
CA PRO A 17 -13.94 2.05 -11.68
C PRO A 17 -13.88 1.24 -12.99
N GLU A 18 -12.86 1.49 -13.82
CA GLU A 18 -12.52 0.68 -15.00
C GLU A 18 -11.82 -0.65 -14.66
N ARG A 19 -11.43 -0.86 -13.39
CA ARG A 19 -10.79 -2.07 -12.90
C ARG A 19 -11.65 -2.68 -11.80
N ASP A 20 -11.94 -3.97 -11.92
CA ASP A 20 -12.62 -4.74 -10.89
C ASP A 20 -11.65 -5.41 -9.89
N ASP A 21 -10.39 -5.60 -10.28
CA ASP A 21 -9.38 -6.25 -9.45
C ASP A 21 -7.97 -5.69 -9.65
N ILE A 22 -7.17 -5.79 -8.58
CA ILE A 22 -5.76 -5.40 -8.53
C ILE A 22 -4.97 -6.59 -8.01
N ALA A 23 -4.05 -7.08 -8.84
CA ALA A 23 -3.14 -8.16 -8.48
C ALA A 23 -2.08 -7.68 -7.47
N ALA A 24 -1.60 -8.60 -6.63
CA ALA A 24 -0.59 -8.30 -5.62
C ALA A 24 0.71 -7.76 -6.23
N ASP A 25 1.10 -8.33 -7.37
CA ASP A 25 2.32 -8.00 -8.11
C ASP A 25 2.13 -6.86 -9.13
N LEU A 26 0.95 -6.21 -9.15
CA LEU A 26 0.68 -5.13 -10.09
C LEU A 26 1.42 -3.85 -9.69
N ASP A 27 2.15 -3.27 -10.64
CA ASP A 27 2.77 -1.96 -10.51
C ASP A 27 1.75 -0.82 -10.41
N LEU A 28 1.54 -0.28 -9.20
CA LEU A 28 0.63 0.84 -8.94
C LEU A 28 1.15 2.15 -9.56
N ILE A 29 2.47 2.33 -9.61
CA ILE A 29 3.12 3.54 -10.15
C ILE A 29 3.06 3.53 -11.69
N GLU A 30 3.50 2.43 -12.33
CA GLU A 30 3.54 2.31 -13.80
C GLU A 30 2.13 2.34 -14.42
N ASN A 31 1.15 1.75 -13.75
CA ASN A 31 -0.25 1.80 -14.18
C ASN A 31 -0.93 3.14 -13.87
N ARG A 32 -0.21 4.11 -13.30
CA ARG A 32 -0.75 5.40 -12.83
C ARG A 32 -1.98 5.24 -11.93
N LEU A 33 -1.94 4.24 -11.06
CA LEU A 33 -2.98 4.03 -10.07
C LEU A 33 -2.83 5.03 -8.90
N ILE A 34 -1.60 5.47 -8.65
CA ILE A 34 -1.26 6.48 -7.66
C ILE A 34 -0.53 7.63 -8.35
N ASP A 35 -1.20 8.77 -8.49
CA ASP A 35 -0.61 10.04 -8.93
C ASP A 35 -0.07 10.85 -7.75
N SER A 36 0.71 11.90 -8.01
CA SER A 36 1.35 12.76 -7.00
C SER A 36 0.38 13.32 -5.95
N LEU A 37 -0.88 13.56 -6.32
CA LEU A 37 -1.92 14.06 -5.41
C LEU A 37 -2.45 12.93 -4.51
N SER A 38 -2.82 11.80 -5.14
CA SER A 38 -3.29 10.58 -4.47
C SER A 38 -2.21 9.96 -3.58
N PHE A 39 -0.93 10.22 -3.85
CA PHE A 39 0.20 9.69 -3.10
C PHE A 39 0.17 10.09 -1.63
N VAL A 40 -0.13 11.36 -1.34
CA VAL A 40 -0.19 11.86 0.04
C VAL A 40 -1.32 11.17 0.82
N GLU A 41 -2.49 11.04 0.18
CA GLU A 41 -3.64 10.32 0.76
C GLU A 41 -3.34 8.84 0.97
N PHE A 42 -2.62 8.22 0.03
CA PHE A 42 -2.23 6.82 0.08
C PHE A 42 -1.25 6.55 1.24
N VAL A 43 -0.22 7.37 1.39
CA VAL A 43 0.73 7.25 2.51
C VAL A 43 0.01 7.46 3.84
N PHE A 44 -0.91 8.42 3.91
CA PHE A 44 -1.71 8.65 5.11
C PHE A 44 -2.58 7.43 5.45
N LEU A 45 -3.24 6.83 4.44
CA LEU A 45 -4.01 5.60 4.62
C LEU A 45 -3.14 4.46 5.14
N LEU A 46 -1.95 4.25 4.54
CA LEU A 46 -1.02 3.23 5.00
C LEU A 46 -0.57 3.44 6.45
N GLU A 47 -0.30 4.68 6.84
CA GLU A 47 0.09 5.03 8.21
C GLU A 47 -1.05 4.74 9.21
N GLN A 48 -2.30 5.05 8.85
CA GLN A 48 -3.47 4.73 9.67
C GLN A 48 -3.65 3.22 9.83
N GLU A 49 -3.61 2.48 8.71
CA GLU A 49 -3.87 1.04 8.71
C GLU A 49 -2.71 0.24 9.34
N SER A 50 -1.46 0.70 9.18
CA SER A 50 -0.28 0.05 9.76
C SER A 50 0.02 0.51 11.18
N GLY A 51 -0.60 1.61 11.63
CA GLY A 51 -0.35 2.23 12.93
C GLY A 51 1.08 2.74 13.12
N THR A 52 1.84 2.92 12.03
CA THR A 52 3.25 3.30 12.04
C THR A 52 3.45 4.55 11.21
N ALA A 53 4.19 5.52 11.74
CA ALA A 53 4.49 6.77 11.03
C ALA A 53 5.35 6.51 9.78
N ILE A 54 4.84 6.90 8.61
CA ILE A 54 5.54 6.70 7.33
C ILE A 54 6.22 7.99 6.91
N GLN A 55 7.54 7.98 6.90
CA GLN A 55 8.33 9.12 6.44
C GLN A 55 8.50 9.09 4.92
N MET A 56 7.85 10.01 4.21
CA MET A 56 7.94 10.14 2.75
C MET A 56 9.38 10.35 2.26
N GLU A 57 10.23 11.01 3.06
CA GLU A 57 11.64 11.24 2.75
C GLU A 57 12.47 9.95 2.70
N THR A 58 12.08 8.93 3.48
CA THR A 58 12.75 7.62 3.52
C THR A 58 11.93 6.54 2.82
N LEU A 59 10.77 6.90 2.27
CA LEU A 59 9.85 5.97 1.63
C LEU A 59 10.40 5.60 0.25
N GLU A 60 10.84 4.36 0.12
CA GLU A 60 11.26 3.83 -1.16
C GLU A 60 10.03 3.54 -2.03
N VAL A 61 10.07 4.02 -3.28
CA VAL A 61 9.02 3.76 -4.27
C VAL A 61 8.81 2.25 -4.45
N GLU A 62 9.87 1.45 -4.33
CA GLU A 62 9.81 0.00 -4.44
C GLU A 62 8.91 -0.64 -3.36
N SER A 63 8.90 -0.09 -2.14
CA SER A 63 8.08 -0.57 -1.02
C SER A 63 6.59 -0.35 -1.22
N ILE A 64 6.21 0.58 -2.10
CA ILE A 64 4.81 0.93 -2.44
C ILE A 64 4.46 0.63 -3.90
N ARG A 65 5.39 0.01 -4.63
CA ARG A 65 5.28 -0.24 -6.06
C ARG A 65 4.18 -1.23 -6.37
N THR A 66 4.01 -2.23 -5.51
CA THR A 66 3.02 -3.29 -5.65
C THR A 66 2.32 -3.54 -4.32
N LEU A 67 1.08 -4.04 -4.36
CA LEU A 67 0.34 -4.42 -3.14
C LEU A 67 1.11 -5.46 -2.31
N GLY A 68 1.84 -6.37 -2.96
CA GLY A 68 2.72 -7.33 -2.30
C GLY A 68 3.85 -6.64 -1.55
N ALA A 69 4.53 -5.65 -2.14
CA ALA A 69 5.57 -4.89 -1.44
C ALA A 69 4.99 -4.15 -0.22
N ILE A 70 3.82 -3.54 -0.40
CA ILE A 70 3.12 -2.82 0.68
C ILE A 70 2.81 -3.77 1.83
N GLU A 71 2.26 -4.94 1.51
CA GLU A 71 1.98 -5.97 2.50
C GLU A 71 3.24 -6.36 3.27
N GLN A 72 4.35 -6.63 2.58
CA GLN A 72 5.59 -7.09 3.20
C GLN A 72 6.27 -6.01 4.07
N HIS A 73 6.21 -4.75 3.65
CA HIS A 73 6.90 -3.65 4.32
C HIS A 73 6.08 -3.01 5.45
N PHE A 74 4.75 -2.95 5.30
CA PHE A 74 3.88 -2.22 6.23
C PHE A 74 2.97 -3.13 7.05
N PHE A 75 2.47 -4.23 6.47
CA PHE A 75 1.47 -5.09 7.12
C PHE A 75 2.02 -6.42 7.64
N LYS A 76 3.19 -6.83 7.18
CA LYS A 76 3.86 -8.06 7.59
C LYS A 76 4.76 -7.76 8.78
N THR A 77 4.15 -7.50 9.93
CA THR A 77 4.87 -7.51 11.20
C THR A 77 5.59 -8.86 11.32
N PRO A 78 6.90 -8.91 11.59
CA PRO A 78 7.53 -10.16 11.93
C PRO A 78 6.90 -10.60 13.26
N VAL A 79 6.18 -11.72 13.22
CA VAL A 79 5.98 -12.50 14.45
C VAL A 79 7.38 -12.74 15.00
N GLU A 80 7.58 -12.34 16.25
CA GLU A 80 8.84 -12.48 16.97
C GLU A 80 9.33 -13.93 16.86
N ALA A 81 10.37 -14.17 16.05
CA ALA A 81 11.23 -15.34 16.19
C ALA A 81 12.30 -15.00 17.23
N GLN A 82 11.87 -14.90 18.48
CA GLN A 82 12.73 -14.94 19.66
C GLN A 82 12.25 -16.07 20.56
N ALA A 83 12.86 -17.25 20.41
CA ALA A 83 12.92 -18.30 21.43
C ALA A 83 14.11 -19.23 21.15
#